data_AF-A0AB36FRQ2-F1
#
_entry.id   AF-A0AB36FRQ2-F1
#
_cell.length_a   1.000
_cell.length_b   1.000
_cell.length_c   1.000
_cell.angle_alpha   90.00
_cell.angle_beta   90.00
_cell.angle_gamma   90.00
#
_symmetry.space_group_name_H-M   'P 1'
#
loop_
_entity.id
_entity.type
_entity.pdbx_description
1 polymer ?
#
loop_
_entity_poly.entity_id
_entity_poly.type
_entity_poly.pdbx_seq_one_letter_code
_entity_poly.pdbx_strand_id
1 'polypeptide(L)' 'MPSPEEVRALRNSMGLSQTKMAQLVGVSWNKKGSNTIRKWETPVGEENHRSISYGVWRLMLAIAGIVDPQDDVVKVRELH' A
#
# COMPACT_ATOMS: atom_id res chain seq x y z
N MET A 1 -9.67 6.07 0.99
CA MET A 1 -8.48 5.33 1.49
C MET A 1 -8.93 3.91 1.82
N PRO A 2 -8.10 2.89 1.55
CA PRO A 2 -8.50 1.50 1.73
C PRO A 2 -8.65 1.13 3.21
N SER A 3 -9.46 0.11 3.49
CA SER A 3 -9.59 -0.50 4.81
C SER A 3 -8.34 -1.33 5.16
N PRO A 4 -8.10 -1.60 6.46
CA PRO A 4 -7.04 -2.51 6.89
C PRO A 4 -7.12 -3.91 6.26
N GLU A 5 -8.34 -4.40 6.05
CA GLU A 5 -8.62 -5.69 5.41
C GLU A 5 -8.24 -5.65 3.93
N GLU A 6 -8.56 -4.56 3.21
CA GLU A 6 -8.17 -4.39 1.81
C GLU A 6 -6.65 -4.33 1.63
N VAL A 7 -5.94 -3.62 2.53
CA VAL A 7 -4.48 -3.58 2.53
C VAL A 7 -3.89 -4.97 2.73
N ARG A 8 -4.41 -5.73 3.71
CA ARG A 8 -3.99 -7.10 3.99
C ARG A 8 -4.30 -8.03 2.82
N ALA A 9 -5.49 -7.91 2.23
CA ALA A 9 -5.94 -8.73 1.12
C ALA A 9 -5.06 -8.54 -0.11
N LEU A 10 -4.74 -7.30 -0.47
CA LEU A 10 -3.85 -7.00 -1.60
C LEU A 10 -2.43 -7.52 -1.35
N ARG A 11 -1.89 -7.34 -0.13
CA ARG A 11 -0.57 -7.92 0.20
C ARG A 11 -0.57 -9.44 0.04
N ASN A 12 -1.62 -10.11 0.54
CA ASN A 12 -1.75 -11.56 0.48
C ASN A 12 -1.95 -12.07 -0.96
N SER A 13 -2.71 -11.36 -1.81
CA SER A 13 -2.91 -11.76 -3.20
C SER A 13 -1.61 -11.69 -4.01
N MET A 14 -0.69 -10.81 -3.63
CA MET A 14 0.67 -10.73 -4.18
C MET A 14 1.64 -11.77 -3.58
N GLY A 15 1.20 -12.59 -2.62
CA GLY A 15 2.05 -13.57 -1.93
C GLY A 15 3.12 -12.95 -1.02
N LEU A 16 2.96 -11.69 -0.60
CA LEU A 16 3.99 -10.97 0.16
C LEU A 16 3.80 -11.14 1.68
N SER A 17 4.90 -11.35 2.40
CA SER A 17 4.93 -11.14 3.85
C SER A 17 4.94 -9.65 4.20
N GLN A 18 4.61 -9.29 5.44
CA GLN A 18 4.71 -7.89 5.89
C GLN A 18 6.13 -7.33 5.73
N THR A 19 7.17 -8.15 5.94
CA THR A 19 8.57 -7.75 5.70
C THR A 19 8.84 -7.49 4.22
N LYS A 20 8.34 -8.36 3.33
CA LYS A 20 8.54 -8.19 1.88
C LYS A 20 7.80 -6.97 1.34
N MET A 21 6.58 -6.72 1.81
CA MET A 21 5.86 -5.49 1.52
C MET A 21 6.61 -4.26 2.03
N ALA A 22 7.17 -4.30 3.24
CA ALA A 22 7.94 -3.18 3.79
C ALA A 22 9.20 -2.86 2.95
N GLN A 23 9.91 -3.90 2.49
CA GLN A 23 11.02 -3.76 1.55
C GLN A 23 10.57 -3.14 0.23
N LEU A 24 9.44 -3.57 -0.31
CA LEU A 24 8.88 -3.09 -1.57
C LEU A 24 8.53 -1.59 -1.53
N VAL A 25 7.90 -1.14 -0.44
CA VAL A 25 7.37 0.23 -0.32
C VAL A 25 8.29 1.18 0.46
N GLY A 26 9.49 0.73 0.83
CA GLY A 26 10.52 1.56 1.45
C GLY A 26 10.24 1.98 2.90
N VAL A 27 9.57 1.14 3.69
CA VAL A 27 9.32 1.43 5.13
C VAL A 27 10.13 0.51 6.03
N SER A 28 10.29 0.89 7.30
CA SER A 28 11.13 0.16 8.25
C SER A 28 10.63 -1.27 8.53
N TRP A 29 11.56 -2.20 8.73
CA TRP A 29 11.31 -3.61 9.06
C TRP A 29 12.46 -4.20 9.87
N ASN A 30 12.20 -5.29 10.58
CA ASN A 30 13.20 -6.06 11.32
C ASN A 30 12.86 -7.57 11.30
N LYS A 31 13.58 -8.38 12.10
CA LYS A 31 13.36 -9.84 12.21
C LYS A 31 11.93 -10.24 12.61
N LYS A 32 11.19 -9.36 13.30
CA LYS A 32 9.80 -9.58 13.75
C LYS A 32 8.75 -9.06 12.77
N GLY A 33 9.15 -8.49 11.63
CA GLY A 33 8.24 -7.89 10.65
C GLY A 33 8.34 -6.37 10.57
N SER A 34 7.31 -5.73 10.03
CA SER A 34 7.23 -4.27 9.93
C SER A 34 6.09 -3.75 10.77
N ASN A 35 6.41 -2.90 11.76
CA ASN A 35 5.40 -2.25 12.58
C ASN A 35 4.52 -1.33 11.73
N THR A 36 5.08 -0.65 10.72
CA THR A 36 4.33 0.22 9.82
C THR A 36 3.27 -0.57 9.05
N ILE A 37 3.64 -1.68 8.40
CA ILE A 37 2.68 -2.53 7.68
C ILE A 37 1.63 -3.10 8.65
N ARG A 38 2.05 -3.57 9.84
CA ARG A 38 1.12 -4.07 10.85
C ARG A 38 0.08 -3.01 11.26
N LYS A 39 0.49 -1.74 11.41
CA LYS A 39 -0.41 -0.64 11.76
C LYS A 39 -1.40 -0.32 10.64
N TRP A 40 -1.00 -0.46 9.37
CA TRP A 40 -1.91 -0.33 8.22
C TRP A 40 -2.96 -1.44 8.18
N GLU A 41 -2.62 -2.63 8.65
CA GLU A 41 -3.54 -3.78 8.71
C GLU A 41 -4.26 -3.93 10.06
N THR A 42 -4.03 -3.03 11.02
CA THR A 42 -4.71 -3.06 12.32
C THR A 42 -6.14 -2.52 12.15
N PRO A 43 -7.18 -3.14 12.73
CA PRO A 43 -8.56 -2.68 12.61
C PRO A 43 -8.75 -1.21 13.01
N VAL A 44 -9.69 -0.55 12.36
CA VAL A 44 -10.05 0.84 12.68
C VAL A 44 -10.62 0.89 14.11
N GLY A 45 -10.17 1.87 14.90
CA GLY A 45 -10.58 2.04 16.31
C GLY A 45 -9.55 1.54 17.33
N GLU A 46 -8.61 0.69 16.91
CA GLU A 46 -7.50 0.26 17.74
C GLU A 46 -6.42 1.37 17.84
N GLU A 47 -5.79 1.51 19.01
CA GLU A 47 -4.81 2.57 19.32
C GLU A 47 -3.70 2.69 18.26
N ASN A 48 -3.28 1.54 17.74
CA ASN A 48 -2.17 1.41 16.82
C ASN A 48 -2.57 1.48 15.34
N HIS A 49 -3.86 1.62 15.00
CA HIS A 49 -4.28 1.77 13.61
C HIS A 49 -3.66 3.02 12.99
N ARG A 50 -3.15 2.88 11.76
CA ARG A 50 -2.75 4.02 10.92
C ARG A 50 -3.21 3.75 9.51
N SER A 51 -3.76 4.74 8.82
CA SER A 51 -4.06 4.59 7.40
C SER A 51 -2.77 4.48 6.57
N ILE A 52 -2.80 3.65 5.53
CA ILE A 52 -1.75 3.64 4.50
C ILE A 52 -1.68 5.00 3.80
N SER A 53 -0.55 5.38 3.21
CA SER A 53 -0.50 6.59 2.38
C SER A 53 -1.09 6.33 0.99
N TYR A 54 -1.64 7.36 0.36
CA TYR A 54 -2.21 7.24 -0.99
C TYR A 54 -1.17 6.74 -2.01
N GLY A 55 0.03 7.33 -2.01
CA GLY A 55 1.09 6.94 -2.94
C GLY A 55 1.51 5.48 -2.79
N VAL A 56 1.60 4.96 -1.56
CA VAL A 56 1.93 3.54 -1.35
C VAL A 56 0.79 2.65 -1.81
N TRP A 57 -0.46 3.02 -1.54
CA TRP A 57 -1.61 2.25 -2.01
C TRP A 57 -1.67 2.16 -3.53
N ARG A 58 -1.48 3.29 -4.23
CA ARG A 58 -1.42 3.32 -5.70
C ARG A 58 -0.28 2.49 -6.25
N LEU A 59 0.90 2.57 -5.64
CA LEU A 59 2.05 1.73 -6.00
C LEU A 59 1.72 0.24 -5.89
N MET A 60 1.09 -0.18 -4.79
CA MET A 60 0.71 -1.59 -4.62
C MET A 60 -0.29 -2.05 -5.68
N LEU A 61 -1.33 -1.25 -5.96
CA LEU A 61 -2.31 -1.57 -7.00
C LEU A 61 -1.67 -1.69 -8.39
N ALA A 62 -0.72 -0.81 -8.70
CA ALA A 62 0.01 -0.83 -9.96
C ALA A 62 0.88 -2.09 -10.08
N ILE A 63 1.62 -2.44 -9.03
CA ILE A 63 2.45 -3.66 -9.02
C ILE A 63 1.58 -4.93 -9.09
N ALA A 64 0.38 -4.90 -8.49
CA ALA A 64 -0.59 -5.98 -8.60
C ALA A 64 -1.30 -6.05 -9.98
N GLY A 65 -1.04 -5.10 -10.89
CA GLY A 65 -1.65 -5.05 -12.22
C GLY A 65 -3.14 -4.67 -12.21
N ILE A 66 -3.64 -4.09 -11.12
CA ILE A 66 -5.04 -3.69 -10.98
C ILE A 66 -5.29 -2.33 -11.65
N VAL A 67 -4.27 -1.48 -11.71
CA VAL A 67 -4.35 -0.12 -12.27
C VAL A 67 -3.10 0.19 -13.08
N ASP A 68 -3.23 1.05 -14.09
CA ASP A 68 -2.10 1.62 -14.81
C ASP A 68 -1.70 2.95 -14.14
N PRO A 69 -0.43 3.15 -13.72
CA PRO A 69 0.05 4.44 -13.25
C PRO A 69 -0.20 5.61 -14.22
N GLN A 70 -0.32 5.35 -15.53
CA GLN A 70 -0.64 6.37 -16.53
C GLN A 70 -2.04 6.97 -16.35
N ASP A 71 -2.97 6.25 -15.72
CA ASP A 71 -4.30 6.77 -15.40
C ASP A 71 -4.25 7.91 -14.37
N ASP A 72 -3.20 7.94 -13.53
CA ASP A 72 -3.00 8.98 -12.52
C ASP A 72 -2.26 10.21 -13.07
N VAL A 73 -1.69 10.12 -14.28
CA VAL A 73 -1.00 11.24 -14.93
C VAL A 73 -2.05 12.13 -15.61
N VAL A 74 -2.20 13.36 -15.12
CA VAL A 74 -3.02 14.37 -15.80
C VAL A 74 -2.42 14.59 -17.19
N LYS A 75 -3.17 14.25 -18.24
CA LYS A 75 -2.82 14.63 -19.61
C LYS A 75 -2.81 16.16 -19.68
N VAL A 76 -1.62 16.75 -19.75
CA VAL A 76 -1.46 18.17 -20.04
C VAL A 76 -2.11 18.39 -21.40
N ARG A 77 -3.24 19.09 -21.45
CA ARG A 77 -3.83 19.50 -22.71
C ARG A 77 -2.82 20.42 -23.39
N GLU A 78 -2.31 20.01 -24.54
CA GLU A 78 -1.61 20.90 -25.45
C GLU A 78 -2.59 21.98 -25.89
N LEU A 79 -2.44 23.16 -25.30
CA LEU A 79 -3.10 24.38 -25.77
C LEU A 79 -2.45 24.75 -27.10
N HIS A 80 -3.12 24.41 -28.19
CA HIS A 80 -2.92 25.02 -29.49
C HIS A 80 -3.72 26.32 -29.57
#